data_AF-A0AA48L333-F1
#
_entry.id   AF-A0AA48L333-F1
#
_cell.length_a   1.000
_cell.length_b   1.000
_cell.length_c   1.000
_cell.angle_alpha   90.00
_cell.angle_beta   90.00
_cell.angle_gamma   90.00
#
_symmetry.space_group_name_H-M   'P 1'
#
loop_
_entity.id
_entity.type
_entity.pdbx_description
1 polymer ?
#
loop_
_entity_poly.entity_id
_entity_poly.type
_entity_poly.pdbx_seq_one_letter_code
_entity_poly.pdbx_strand_id
1 'polypeptide(L)'
;MTLYYTLCFALLMAEVGLFTTIIAPMPFTMRKRLMHFLSENPIIAKIQYGLKITFIFIAVLFVDALQRMVRIAQEGAKAKAQPDITDARTEVTYAARRFYAQRNLYLTGATLFLSLILSRVFYILLDFINTQEQLNALSSKTAKGSQAAGETEELRKRVRELEAQLKTSQAQGRDFDTLKKQASQQANEYNRLADEHIKATGAKSDKKAD
;
A
#
# COMPACT_ATOMS: atom_id res chain seq x y z
N MET A 1 10.97 -41.60 -21.47
CA MET A 1 10.27 -41.30 -20.20
C MET A 1 8.80 -41.18 -20.50
N THR A 2 7.93 -41.73 -19.67
CA THR A 2 6.49 -41.65 -19.89
C THR A 2 6.00 -40.20 -19.86
N LEU A 3 5.08 -39.84 -20.78
CA LEU A 3 4.60 -38.47 -21.01
C LEU A 3 4.23 -37.70 -19.74
N TYR A 4 3.62 -38.39 -18.78
CA TYR A 4 3.17 -37.79 -17.52
C TYR A 4 4.33 -37.27 -16.64
N TYR A 5 5.49 -37.93 -16.61
CA TYR A 5 6.64 -37.43 -15.83
C TYR A 5 7.31 -36.23 -16.49
N THR A 6 7.29 -36.15 -17.83
CA THR A 6 7.74 -34.95 -18.54
C THR A 6 6.84 -33.75 -18.23
N LEU A 7 5.53 -33.99 -18.12
CA LEU A 7 4.56 -32.98 -17.74
C LEU A 7 4.76 -32.51 -16.29
N CYS A 8 5.01 -33.43 -15.35
CA CYS A 8 5.42 -33.08 -13.98
C CYS A 8 6.71 -32.25 -13.95
N PHE A 9 7.71 -32.61 -14.75
CA PHE A 9 8.96 -31.84 -14.82
C PHE A 9 8.73 -30.42 -15.34
N ALA A 10 7.91 -30.26 -16.39
CA ALA A 10 7.54 -28.94 -16.90
C ALA A 10 6.80 -28.10 -15.84
N LEU A 11 5.87 -28.73 -15.10
CA LEU A 11 5.18 -28.10 -13.97
C LEU A 11 6.15 -27.66 -12.89
N LEU A 12 7.09 -28.53 -12.50
CA LEU A 12 8.12 -28.20 -11.51
C LEU A 12 8.98 -27.02 -11.96
N MET A 13 9.44 -27.01 -13.22
CA MET A 13 10.21 -25.87 -13.75
C MET A 13 9.40 -24.57 -13.76
N ALA A 14 8.11 -24.63 -14.07
CA ALA A 14 7.21 -23.48 -14.01
C ALA A 14 7.01 -22.99 -12.55
N GLU A 15 6.80 -23.91 -11.61
CA GLU A 15 6.66 -23.61 -10.18
C GLU A 15 7.95 -23.00 -9.60
N VAL A 16 9.13 -23.52 -9.98
CA VAL A 16 10.42 -22.95 -9.58
C VAL A 16 10.56 -21.53 -10.14
N GLY A 17 10.27 -21.32 -11.43
CA GLY A 17 10.34 -20.00 -12.05
C GLY A 17 9.38 -19.00 -11.40
N LEU A 18 8.14 -19.41 -11.13
CA LEU A 18 7.14 -18.59 -10.44
C LEU A 18 7.58 -18.28 -9.00
N PHE A 19 8.05 -19.28 -8.27
CA PHE A 19 8.54 -19.13 -6.90
C PHE A 19 9.73 -18.16 -6.82
N THR A 20 10.73 -18.33 -7.69
CA THR A 20 11.88 -17.43 -7.79
C THR A 20 11.46 -16.01 -8.15
N THR A 21 10.49 -15.85 -9.06
CA THR A 21 9.96 -14.53 -9.44
C THR A 21 9.23 -13.84 -8.29
N ILE A 22 8.44 -14.60 -7.50
CA ILE A 22 7.69 -14.08 -6.37
C ILE A 22 8.61 -13.71 -5.20
N ILE A 23 9.60 -14.56 -4.89
CA ILE A 23 10.51 -14.36 -3.75
C ILE A 23 11.58 -13.32 -4.04
N ALA A 24 11.89 -13.06 -5.32
CA ALA A 24 12.84 -12.04 -5.72
C ALA A 24 12.50 -10.71 -5.00
N PRO A 25 13.53 -10.04 -4.44
CA PRO A 25 13.35 -8.74 -3.77
C PRO A 25 13.04 -7.67 -4.82
N MET A 26 11.79 -7.65 -5.30
CA MET A 26 11.33 -6.60 -6.19
C MET A 26 11.03 -5.32 -5.39
N PRO A 27 11.41 -4.14 -5.92
CA PRO A 27 11.12 -2.86 -5.30
C PRO A 27 9.61 -2.66 -5.11
N PHE A 28 9.23 -2.03 -3.99
CA PHE A 28 7.85 -1.91 -3.50
C PHE A 28 6.85 -1.39 -4.55
N THR A 29 7.29 -0.49 -5.42
CA THR A 29 6.47 0.06 -6.52
C THR A 29 6.15 -0.96 -7.61
N MET A 30 7.09 -1.85 -7.94
CA MET A 30 6.85 -2.93 -8.90
C MET A 30 6.00 -4.05 -8.30
N ARG A 31 6.18 -4.39 -7.01
CA ARG A 31 5.28 -5.31 -6.30
C ARG A 31 3.84 -4.77 -6.26
N LYS A 32 3.68 -3.48 -5.98
CA LYS A 32 2.36 -2.82 -6.00
C LYS A 32 1.76 -2.83 -7.41
N ARG A 33 2.53 -2.55 -8.45
CA ARG A 33 2.04 -2.57 -9.84
C ARG A 33 1.67 -3.98 -10.29
N LEU A 34 2.54 -4.96 -10.04
CA LEU A 34 2.28 -6.37 -10.35
C LEU A 34 1.01 -6.83 -9.64
N MET A 35 0.86 -6.53 -8.34
CA MET A 35 -0.32 -6.92 -7.55
C MET A 35 -1.57 -6.08 -7.81
N HIS A 36 -1.48 -4.82 -8.23
CA HIS A 36 -2.67 -4.06 -8.67
C HIS A 36 -3.20 -4.66 -9.98
N PHE A 37 -2.31 -4.97 -10.94
CA PHE A 37 -2.67 -5.72 -12.14
C PHE A 37 -3.19 -7.13 -11.84
N LEU A 38 -2.74 -7.74 -10.74
CA LEU A 38 -3.18 -9.07 -10.31
C LEU A 38 -4.51 -9.02 -9.53
N SER A 39 -4.70 -8.02 -8.66
CA SER A 39 -5.82 -7.83 -7.71
C SER A 39 -7.06 -7.20 -8.37
N GLU A 40 -6.86 -6.30 -9.32
CA GLU A 40 -7.94 -5.68 -10.10
C GLU A 40 -8.55 -6.67 -11.12
N ASN A 41 -7.85 -7.78 -11.37
CA ASN A 41 -8.29 -8.81 -12.29
C ASN A 41 -8.96 -9.97 -11.52
N PRO A 42 -10.23 -10.32 -11.80
CA PRO A 42 -10.94 -11.46 -11.18
C PRO A 42 -10.27 -12.83 -11.44
N ILE A 43 -9.14 -12.82 -12.15
CA ILE A 43 -8.27 -13.94 -12.45
C ILE A 43 -7.57 -14.48 -11.19
N ILE A 44 -7.31 -13.68 -10.14
CA ILE A 44 -6.63 -14.20 -8.93
C ILE A 44 -7.43 -15.28 -8.22
N ALA A 45 -8.74 -15.10 -8.06
CA ALA A 45 -9.59 -16.13 -7.49
C ALA A 45 -9.53 -17.39 -8.35
N LYS A 46 -9.55 -17.24 -9.68
CA LYS A 46 -9.42 -18.36 -10.64
C LYS A 46 -8.04 -19.02 -10.59
N ILE A 47 -6.96 -18.27 -10.40
CA ILE A 47 -5.59 -18.78 -10.21
C ILE A 47 -5.52 -19.59 -8.93
N GLN A 48 -6.16 -19.14 -7.85
CA GLN A 48 -6.21 -19.87 -6.59
C GLN A 48 -6.94 -21.21 -6.75
N TYR A 49 -8.06 -21.23 -7.48
CA TYR A 49 -8.73 -22.49 -7.84
C TYR A 49 -7.86 -23.36 -8.75
N GLY A 50 -7.19 -22.78 -9.74
CA GLY A 50 -6.26 -23.47 -10.63
C GLY A 50 -5.10 -24.12 -9.87
N LEU A 51 -4.46 -23.40 -8.94
CA LEU A 51 -3.40 -23.93 -8.08
C LEU A 51 -3.90 -25.07 -7.19
N LYS A 52 -5.10 -24.96 -6.61
CA LYS A 52 -5.71 -26.06 -5.82
C LYS A 52 -5.98 -27.30 -6.68
N ILE A 53 -6.49 -27.12 -7.90
CA ILE A 53 -6.74 -28.23 -8.83
C ILE A 53 -5.43 -28.89 -9.24
N THR A 54 -4.43 -28.11 -9.62
CA THR A 54 -3.09 -28.61 -9.96
C THR A 54 -2.44 -29.35 -8.79
N PHE A 55 -2.62 -28.86 -7.56
CA PHE A 55 -2.14 -29.52 -6.35
C PHE A 55 -2.76 -30.91 -6.17
N ILE A 56 -4.09 -31.03 -6.32
CA ILE A 56 -4.78 -32.34 -6.24
C ILE A 56 -4.25 -33.29 -7.31
N PHE A 57 -4.05 -32.80 -8.54
CA PHE A 57 -3.51 -33.60 -9.64
C PHE A 57 -2.09 -34.10 -9.34
N ILE A 58 -1.21 -33.25 -8.84
CA ILE A 58 0.16 -33.63 -8.44
C ILE A 58 0.13 -34.61 -7.27
N ALA A 59 -0.78 -34.43 -6.30
CA ALA A 59 -0.95 -35.34 -5.18
C ALA A 59 -1.38 -36.74 -5.62
N VAL A 60 -2.30 -36.86 -6.57
CA VAL A 60 -2.69 -38.16 -7.16
C VAL A 60 -1.50 -38.81 -7.87
N LEU A 61 -0.74 -38.06 -8.67
CA LEU A 61 0.47 -38.58 -9.35
C LEU A 61 1.57 -39.00 -8.37
N PHE A 62 1.69 -38.29 -7.24
CA PHE A 62 2.62 -38.66 -6.18
C PHE A 62 2.20 -39.96 -5.49
N VAL A 63 0.91 -40.14 -5.19
CA VAL A 63 0.40 -41.40 -4.63
C VAL A 63 0.57 -42.56 -5.61
N ASP A 64 0.32 -42.35 -6.90
CA ASP A 64 0.59 -43.35 -7.95
C ASP A 64 2.09 -43.73 -8.00
N ALA A 65 2.97 -42.73 -8.00
CA ALA A 65 4.42 -42.96 -7.98
C ALA A 65 4.89 -43.69 -6.71
N LEU A 66 4.30 -43.37 -5.55
CA LEU A 66 4.54 -44.07 -4.28
C LEU A 66 4.10 -45.53 -4.36
N GLN A 67 2.86 -45.78 -4.78
CA GLN A 67 2.32 -47.13 -4.93
C GLN A 67 3.18 -47.97 -5.87
N ARG A 68 3.60 -47.39 -7.00
CA ARG A 68 4.49 -48.03 -7.97
C ARG A 68 5.86 -48.35 -7.36
N MET A 69 6.44 -47.42 -6.61
CA MET A 69 7.73 -47.64 -5.95
C MET A 69 7.64 -48.71 -4.86
N VAL A 70 6.59 -48.70 -4.03
CA VAL A 70 6.36 -49.70 -2.99
C VAL A 70 6.14 -51.08 -3.62
N ARG A 71 5.34 -51.17 -4.69
CA ARG A 71 5.11 -52.41 -5.43
C ARG A 71 6.42 -52.98 -5.98
N ILE A 72 7.24 -52.16 -6.64
CA ILE A 72 8.54 -52.60 -7.16
C ILE A 72 9.45 -53.05 -6.01
N ALA A 73 9.48 -52.32 -4.88
CA ALA A 73 10.27 -52.72 -3.71
C ALA A 73 9.83 -54.08 -3.14
N GLN A 74 8.52 -54.35 -3.09
CA GLN A 74 7.97 -55.64 -2.66
C GLN A 74 8.27 -56.77 -3.65
N GLU A 75 8.19 -56.51 -4.97
CA GLU A 75 8.58 -57.48 -6.01
C GLU A 75 10.05 -57.88 -5.87
N GLY A 76 10.94 -56.94 -5.54
CA GLY A 76 12.34 -57.26 -5.26
C GLY A 76 12.59 -58.00 -3.95
N ALA A 77 11.83 -57.69 -2.89
CA ALA A 77 11.93 -58.42 -1.64
C ALA A 77 11.50 -59.89 -1.80
N LYS A 78 10.45 -60.13 -2.60
CA LYS A 78 9.97 -61.48 -2.95
C LYS A 78 10.97 -62.23 -3.85
N ALA A 79 11.55 -61.58 -4.84
CA ALA A 79 12.59 -62.17 -5.69
C ALA A 79 13.84 -62.57 -4.89
N LYS A 80 14.20 -61.80 -3.85
CA LYS A 80 15.31 -62.12 -2.95
C LYS A 80 15.01 -63.27 -1.97
N ALA A 81 13.73 -63.59 -1.76
CA ALA A 81 13.26 -64.68 -0.89
C ALA A 81 13.09 -66.02 -1.62
N GLN A 82 13.02 -66.01 -2.96
CA GLN A 82 13.01 -67.21 -3.81
C GLN A 82 14.30 -67.26 -4.66
N PRO A 83 15.40 -67.80 -4.11
CA PRO A 83 16.71 -67.82 -4.77
C PRO A 83 16.83 -68.79 -5.96
N ASP A 84 15.81 -69.58 -6.27
CA ASP A 84 15.91 -70.72 -7.20
C ASP A 84 15.79 -70.33 -8.69
N ILE A 85 15.48 -69.07 -9.02
CA ILE A 85 15.30 -68.58 -10.41
C ILE A 85 15.81 -67.14 -10.62
N THR A 86 16.91 -66.74 -9.97
CA THR A 86 17.50 -65.41 -10.18
C THR A 86 18.55 -65.41 -11.28
N ASP A 87 18.09 -65.29 -12.53
CA ASP A 87 18.94 -64.95 -13.68
C ASP A 87 19.54 -63.53 -13.50
N ALA A 88 20.84 -63.37 -13.74
CA ALA A 88 21.56 -62.09 -13.61
C ALA A 88 20.92 -60.97 -14.46
N ARG A 89 20.25 -61.34 -15.56
CA ARG A 89 19.47 -60.39 -16.39
C ARG A 89 18.25 -59.84 -15.66
N THR A 90 17.62 -60.64 -14.81
CA THR A 90 16.45 -60.25 -14.01
C THR A 90 16.85 -59.26 -12.91
N GLU A 91 18.02 -59.45 -12.29
CA GLU A 91 18.55 -58.52 -11.28
C GLU A 91 18.91 -57.15 -11.87
N VAL A 92 19.56 -57.13 -13.04
CA VAL A 92 19.88 -55.88 -13.74
C VAL A 92 18.60 -55.13 -14.16
N THR A 93 17.60 -55.86 -14.64
CA THR A 93 16.29 -55.28 -15.02
C THR A 93 15.52 -54.74 -13.81
N TYR A 94 15.61 -55.42 -12.67
CA TYR A 94 15.01 -54.99 -11.41
C TYR A 94 15.68 -53.72 -10.87
N ALA A 95 17.02 -53.68 -10.83
CA ALA A 95 17.77 -52.52 -10.39
C ALA A 95 17.41 -51.28 -11.23
N ALA A 96 17.36 -51.43 -12.57
CA ALA A 96 16.94 -50.36 -13.47
C ALA A 96 15.52 -49.85 -13.15
N ARG A 97 14.53 -50.75 -13.00
CA ARG A 97 13.15 -50.38 -12.64
C ARG A 97 13.07 -49.63 -11.31
N ARG A 98 13.88 -50.01 -10.32
CA ARG A 98 13.94 -49.33 -9.02
C ARG A 98 14.49 -47.91 -9.14
N PHE A 99 15.57 -47.70 -9.90
CA PHE A 99 16.12 -46.36 -10.14
C PHE A 99 15.12 -45.44 -10.85
N TYR A 100 14.39 -45.97 -11.84
CA TYR A 100 13.34 -45.20 -12.50
C TYR A 100 12.21 -44.81 -11.54
N ALA A 101 11.73 -45.75 -10.72
CA ALA A 101 10.68 -45.48 -9.74
C ALA A 101 11.12 -44.45 -8.68
N GLN A 102 12.35 -44.56 -8.16
CA GLN A 102 12.90 -43.61 -7.19
C GLN A 102 12.99 -42.20 -7.75
N ARG A 103 13.58 -42.02 -8.94
CA ARG A 103 13.71 -40.69 -9.54
C ARG A 103 12.34 -40.04 -9.78
N ASN A 104 11.38 -40.83 -10.23
CA ASN A 104 10.03 -40.34 -10.52
C ASN A 104 9.25 -40.00 -9.24
N LEU A 105 9.48 -40.74 -8.15
CA LEU A 105 8.95 -40.39 -6.83
C LEU A 105 9.56 -39.08 -6.32
N TYR A 106 10.88 -38.90 -6.43
CA TYR A 106 11.51 -37.65 -6.01
C TYR A 106 11.05 -36.45 -6.85
N LEU A 107 10.88 -36.63 -8.16
CA LEU A 107 10.37 -35.59 -9.04
C LEU A 107 8.94 -35.16 -8.63
N THR A 108 8.03 -36.11 -8.47
CA THR A 108 6.64 -35.84 -8.07
C THR A 108 6.55 -35.28 -6.65
N GLY A 109 7.36 -35.79 -5.72
CA GLY A 109 7.43 -35.29 -4.34
C GLY A 109 7.98 -33.87 -4.23
N ALA A 110 9.04 -33.55 -4.98
CA ALA A 110 9.59 -32.19 -5.03
C ALA A 110 8.58 -31.19 -5.60
N THR A 111 7.85 -31.59 -6.65
CA THR A 111 6.78 -30.76 -7.25
C THR A 111 5.69 -30.49 -6.21
N LEU A 112 5.22 -31.53 -5.52
CA LEU A 112 4.19 -31.39 -4.49
C LEU A 112 4.61 -30.47 -3.33
N PHE A 113 5.85 -30.65 -2.86
CA PHE A 113 6.40 -29.83 -1.79
C PHE A 113 6.53 -28.37 -2.21
N LEU A 114 7.05 -28.11 -3.40
CA LEU A 114 7.18 -26.76 -3.93
C LEU A 114 5.82 -26.09 -4.12
N SER A 115 4.83 -26.82 -4.63
CA SER A 115 3.45 -26.34 -4.79
C SER A 115 2.83 -25.90 -3.45
N LEU A 116 3.07 -26.66 -2.37
CA LEU A 116 2.60 -26.32 -1.03
C LEU A 116 3.27 -25.04 -0.51
N ILE A 117 4.60 -24.95 -0.63
CA ILE A 117 5.34 -23.74 -0.25
C ILE A 117 4.84 -22.53 -1.03
N LEU A 118 4.67 -22.67 -2.35
CA LEU A 118 4.23 -21.60 -3.23
C LEU A 118 2.86 -21.08 -2.80
N SER A 119 1.92 -21.98 -2.48
CA SER A 119 0.61 -21.58 -1.95
C SER A 119 0.74 -20.80 -0.63
N ARG A 120 1.58 -21.24 0.31
CA ARG A 120 1.75 -20.56 1.60
C ARG A 120 2.43 -19.20 1.44
N VAL A 121 3.50 -19.12 0.66
CA VAL A 121 4.26 -17.89 0.41
C VAL A 121 3.40 -16.86 -0.31
N PHE A 122 2.54 -17.28 -1.24
CA PHE A 122 1.59 -16.39 -1.91
C PHE A 122 0.66 -15.67 -0.92
N TYR A 123 0.06 -16.38 0.05
CA TYR A 123 -0.79 -15.75 1.06
C TYR A 123 -0.03 -14.83 2.00
N ILE A 124 1.16 -15.26 2.46
CA ILE A 124 2.00 -14.42 3.33
C ILE A 124 2.38 -13.12 2.61
N LEU A 125 2.72 -13.21 1.31
CA LEU A 125 3.05 -12.03 0.53
C LEU A 125 1.85 -11.08 0.37
N LEU A 126 0.66 -11.62 0.15
CA LEU A 126 -0.57 -10.84 0.02
C LEU A 126 -0.91 -10.12 1.34
N ASP A 127 -0.78 -10.83 2.46
CA ASP A 127 -0.98 -10.27 3.80
C ASP A 127 0.07 -9.20 4.14
N PHE A 128 1.34 -9.45 3.78
CA PHE A 128 2.43 -8.48 3.93
C PHE A 128 2.15 -7.18 3.17
N ILE A 129 1.66 -7.28 1.93
CA ILE A 129 1.32 -6.09 1.12
C ILE A 129 0.14 -5.33 1.72
N ASN A 130 -0.94 -6.01 2.09
CA ASN A 130 -2.11 -5.38 2.72
C ASN A 130 -1.73 -4.66 4.03
N THR A 131 -0.87 -5.30 4.83
CA THR A 131 -0.34 -4.70 6.06
C THR A 131 0.50 -3.47 5.76
N GLN A 132 1.38 -3.52 4.76
CA GLN A 132 2.19 -2.38 4.35
C GLN A 132 1.34 -1.22 3.79
N GLU A 133 0.24 -1.51 3.09
CA GLU A 133 -0.72 -0.50 2.63
C GLU A 133 -1.45 0.17 3.78
N GLN A 134 -1.88 -0.60 4.79
CA GLN A 134 -2.47 -0.03 6.00
C GLN A 134 -1.50 0.89 6.74
N LEU A 135 -0.23 0.48 6.87
CA LEU A 135 0.82 1.31 7.48
C LEU A 135 1.06 2.60 6.70
N ASN A 136 1.14 2.54 5.36
CA ASN A 136 1.30 3.73 4.52
C ASN A 136 0.05 4.64 4.53
N ALA A 137 -1.15 4.06 4.58
CA ALA A 137 -2.39 4.83 4.71
C ALA A 137 -2.44 5.54 6.07
N LEU A 138 -2.09 4.85 7.16
CA LEU A 138 -1.99 5.42 8.50
C LEU A 138 -0.93 6.51 8.56
N SER A 139 0.28 6.29 8.03
CA SER A 139 1.34 7.31 8.02
C SER A 139 0.95 8.55 7.22
N SER A 140 0.26 8.39 6.08
CA SER A 140 -0.25 9.51 5.29
C SER A 140 -1.38 10.27 6.00
N LYS A 141 -2.28 9.56 6.72
CA LYS A 141 -3.32 10.18 7.55
C LYS A 141 -2.72 10.94 8.72
N THR A 142 -1.70 10.37 9.38
CA THR A 142 -0.97 11.04 10.45
C THR A 142 -0.25 12.27 9.92
N ALA A 143 0.49 12.18 8.80
CA ALA A 143 1.17 13.31 8.19
C ALA A 143 0.20 14.45 7.78
N LYS A 144 -0.95 14.09 7.18
CA LYS A 144 -2.01 15.06 6.85
C LYS A 144 -2.67 15.65 8.11
N GLY A 145 -2.85 14.86 9.16
CA GLY A 145 -3.36 15.33 10.45
C GLY A 145 -2.38 16.29 11.13
N SER A 146 -1.08 16.03 11.05
CA SER A 146 -0.02 16.91 11.56
C SER A 146 0.07 18.21 10.75
N GLN A 147 -0.04 18.16 9.43
CA GLN A 147 -0.09 19.36 8.57
C GLN A 147 -1.35 20.18 8.81
N ALA A 148 -2.52 19.55 8.89
CA ALA A 148 -3.78 20.24 9.20
C ALA A 148 -3.74 20.90 10.59
N ALA A 149 -3.16 20.23 11.59
CA ALA A 149 -2.97 20.83 12.92
C ALA A 149 -2.04 22.06 12.88
N GLY A 150 -0.96 22.00 12.09
CA GLY A 150 -0.04 23.13 11.87
C GLY A 150 -0.71 24.31 11.16
N GLU A 151 -1.43 24.06 10.07
CA GLU A 151 -2.18 25.09 9.34
C GLU A 151 -3.26 25.75 10.22
N THR A 152 -3.94 24.96 11.06
CA THR A 152 -4.96 25.47 11.98
C THR A 152 -4.37 26.42 13.03
N GLU A 153 -3.16 26.15 13.50
CA GLU A 153 -2.46 27.02 14.47
C GLU A 153 -1.99 28.33 13.83
N GLU A 154 -1.49 28.29 12.59
CA GLU A 154 -1.13 29.51 11.84
C GLU A 154 -2.35 30.38 11.50
N LEU A 155 -3.46 29.75 11.09
CA LEU A 155 -4.73 30.43 10.86
C LEU A 155 -5.23 31.13 12.14
N ARG A 156 -5.13 30.46 13.29
CA ARG A 156 -5.50 31.06 14.59
C ARG A 156 -4.65 32.29 14.95
N LYS A 157 -3.36 32.27 14.64
CA LYS A 157 -2.47 33.44 14.84
C LYS A 157 -2.87 34.61 13.95
N ARG A 158 -3.11 34.36 12.65
CA ARG A 158 -3.57 35.40 11.70
C ARG A 158 -4.92 35.98 12.09
N VAL A 159 -5.86 35.18 12.57
CA VAL A 159 -7.16 35.68 13.05
C VAL A 159 -6.98 36.62 14.23
N ARG A 160 -6.13 36.29 15.22
CA ARG A 160 -5.84 37.20 16.35
C ARG A 160 -5.18 38.50 15.91
N GLU A 161 -4.26 38.42 14.95
CA GLU A 161 -3.57 39.61 14.42
C GLU A 161 -4.53 40.52 13.65
N LEU A 162 -5.40 39.95 12.81
CA LEU A 162 -6.44 40.68 12.10
C LEU A 162 -7.46 41.30 13.05
N GLU A 163 -7.88 40.58 14.10
CA GLU A 163 -8.77 41.14 15.14
C GLU A 163 -8.11 42.31 15.89
N ALA A 164 -6.81 42.22 16.17
CA ALA A 164 -6.06 43.30 16.79
C ALA A 164 -6.01 44.54 15.88
N GLN A 165 -5.65 44.35 14.60
CA GLN A 165 -5.61 45.43 13.61
C GLN A 165 -6.99 46.08 13.40
N LEU A 166 -8.06 45.28 13.40
CA LEU A 166 -9.43 45.76 13.26
C LEU A 166 -9.85 46.63 14.45
N LYS A 167 -9.46 46.24 15.68
CA LYS A 167 -9.68 47.08 16.87
C LYS A 167 -8.90 48.40 16.80
N THR A 168 -7.65 48.37 16.32
CA THR A 168 -6.83 49.59 16.18
C THR A 168 -7.43 50.54 15.13
N SER A 169 -7.84 50.01 13.98
CA SER A 169 -8.50 50.80 12.93
C SER A 169 -9.83 51.38 13.39
N GLN A 170 -10.61 50.61 14.16
CA GLN A 170 -11.87 51.10 14.73
C GLN A 170 -11.64 52.19 15.78
N ALA A 171 -10.58 52.09 16.60
CA ALA A 171 -10.19 53.15 17.53
C ALA A 171 -9.78 54.43 16.79
N GLN A 172 -8.96 54.31 15.74
CA GLN A 172 -8.59 55.45 14.88
C GLN A 172 -9.83 56.13 14.24
N GLY A 173 -10.84 55.36 13.83
CA GLY A 173 -12.09 55.91 13.34
C GLY A 173 -12.85 56.74 14.40
N ARG A 174 -12.89 56.25 15.65
CA ARG A 174 -13.52 57.00 16.76
C ARG A 174 -12.74 58.26 17.12
N ASP A 175 -11.41 58.20 17.08
CA ASP A 175 -10.55 59.34 17.32
C ASP A 175 -10.75 60.39 16.21
N PHE A 176 -10.86 59.96 14.95
CA PHE A 176 -11.15 60.85 13.83
C PHE A 176 -12.52 61.54 13.96
N ASP A 177 -13.56 60.81 14.36
CA ASP A 177 -14.89 61.39 14.63
C ASP A 177 -14.84 62.37 15.81
N THR A 178 -14.05 62.08 16.84
CA THR A 178 -13.86 62.96 18.00
C THR A 178 -13.13 64.24 17.59
N LEU A 179 -12.06 64.13 16.81
CA LEU A 179 -11.32 65.26 16.25
C LEU A 179 -12.21 66.13 15.36
N LYS A 180 -13.06 65.51 14.52
CA LYS A 180 -14.02 66.24 13.69
C LYS A 180 -15.02 67.02 14.53
N LYS A 181 -15.55 66.44 15.62
CA LYS A 181 -16.42 67.14 16.58
C LYS A 181 -15.69 68.29 17.25
N GLN A 182 -14.49 68.06 17.78
CA GLN A 182 -13.68 69.10 18.43
C GLN A 182 -13.37 70.26 17.48
N ALA A 183 -12.95 69.98 16.23
CA ALA A 183 -12.70 71.00 15.21
C ALA A 183 -13.96 71.81 14.90
N SER A 184 -15.14 71.16 14.79
CA SER A 184 -16.40 71.86 14.55
C SER A 184 -16.82 72.75 15.73
N GLN A 185 -16.61 72.30 16.97
CA GLN A 185 -16.89 73.09 18.18
C GLN A 185 -15.94 74.29 18.26
N GLN A 186 -14.66 74.09 17.99
CA GLN A 186 -13.67 75.17 18.02
C GLN A 186 -13.91 76.21 16.93
N ALA A 187 -14.33 75.79 15.73
CA ALA A 187 -14.74 76.71 14.68
C ALA A 187 -15.95 77.57 15.09
N ASN A 188 -16.94 76.96 15.76
CA ASN A 188 -18.11 77.68 16.26
C ASN A 188 -17.74 78.69 17.37
N GLU A 189 -16.89 78.31 18.32
CA GLU A 189 -16.42 79.23 19.38
C GLU A 189 -15.56 80.36 18.80
N TYR A 190 -14.71 80.07 17.80
CA TYR A 190 -13.93 81.09 17.10
C TYR A 190 -14.85 82.12 16.43
N ASN A 191 -15.89 81.66 15.73
CA ASN A 191 -16.89 82.55 15.13
C ASN A 191 -17.64 83.37 16.19
N ARG A 192 -18.02 82.76 17.33
CA ARG A 192 -18.70 83.47 18.42
C ARG A 192 -17.81 84.55 19.03
N LEU A 193 -16.55 84.24 19.33
CA LEU A 193 -15.57 85.19 19.85
C LEU A 193 -15.28 86.31 18.84
N ALA A 194 -15.20 85.99 17.54
CA ALA A 194 -15.07 86.99 16.50
C ALA A 194 -16.28 87.95 16.48
N ASP A 195 -17.50 87.43 16.57
CA ASP A 195 -18.73 88.23 16.65
C ASP A 195 -18.77 89.09 17.92
N GLU A 196 -18.36 88.55 19.08
CA GLU A 196 -18.24 89.28 20.35
C GLU A 196 -17.18 90.39 20.26
N HIS A 197 -16.03 90.11 19.63
CA HIS A 197 -14.97 91.09 19.42
C HIS A 197 -15.42 92.20 18.46
N ILE A 198 -16.12 91.86 17.37
CA ILE A 198 -16.72 92.85 16.44
C ILE A 198 -17.71 93.76 17.20
N LYS A 199 -18.54 93.19 18.09
CA LYS A 199 -19.48 93.95 18.92
C LYS A 199 -18.78 94.85 19.94
N ALA A 200 -17.73 94.37 20.59
CA ALA A 200 -17.01 95.13 21.63
C ALA A 200 -16.10 96.24 21.07
N THR A 201 -15.48 96.03 19.90
CA THR A 201 -14.53 96.99 19.31
C THR A 201 -15.18 98.01 18.36
N GLY A 202 -16.50 97.93 18.13
CA GLY A 202 -17.25 98.93 17.35
C GLY A 202 -16.89 99.01 15.85
N ALA A 203 -16.07 98.09 15.33
CA ALA A 203 -15.69 98.06 13.92
C ALA A 203 -16.78 97.36 13.09
N LYS A 204 -17.71 98.14 12.52
CA LYS A 204 -18.52 97.68 11.38
C LYS A 204 -17.59 97.49 10.17
N SER A 205 -17.19 96.24 9.90
CA SER A 205 -16.63 95.87 8.60
C SER A 205 -17.78 95.75 7.59
N ASP A 206 -17.73 96.59 6.56
CA ASP A 206 -18.71 96.63 5.46
C ASP A 206 -18.26 95.62 4.38
N LYS A 207 -18.96 94.48 4.27
CA LYS A 207 -18.60 93.35 3.38
C LYS A 207 -18.84 93.63 1.87
N LYS A 208 -18.66 94.87 1.42
CA LYS A 208 -18.78 95.26 0.00
C LYS A 208 -17.47 95.81 -0.60
N ALA A 209 -16.41 95.87 0.20
CA ALA A 209 -15.08 96.30 -0.24
C ALA A 209 -13.99 95.44 0.45
N ASP A 210 -14.03 94.13 0.23
CA ASP A 210 -12.88 93.21 0.27
C ASP A 210 -13.28 91.88 -0.39
#